data_AF-A0A662RJF8-F1
#
_entry.id   AF-A0A662RJF8-F1
#
_cell.length_a   1.000
_cell.length_b   1.000
_cell.length_c   1.000
_cell.angle_alpha   90.00
_cell.angle_beta   90.00
_cell.angle_gamma   90.00
#
_symmetry.space_group_name_H-M   'P 1'
#
loop_
_entity.id
_entity.type
_entity.pdbx_description
1 polymer ?
#
loop_
_entity_poly.entity_id
_entity_poly.type
_entity_poly.pdbx_seq_one_letter_code
_entity_poly.pdbx_strand_id
1 'polypeptide(L)'
;MAKKKRYRGHFCKVCRKILANEKFSGKGRTAHICKKCTRKLKARKSEEIAIACIYSVLSHCNLSRDDRKMLENYTHSRRERVRSEALTVLATFTRPTPSEEDEDFPDAD
;
A
#
# COMPACT_ATOMS: atom_id res chain seq x y z
N MET A 1 13.70 -43.11 32.86
CA MET A 1 14.00 -42.43 31.58
C MET A 1 13.23 -41.12 31.49
N ALA A 2 13.90 -39.96 31.48
CA ALA A 2 13.23 -38.67 31.41
C ALA A 2 12.58 -38.47 30.04
N LYS A 3 11.25 -38.31 29.99
CA LYS A 3 10.53 -38.02 28.73
C LYS A 3 11.01 -36.67 28.18
N LYS A 4 11.72 -36.68 27.04
CA LYS A 4 12.07 -35.47 26.29
C LYS A 4 10.78 -34.67 26.04
N LYS A 5 10.69 -33.46 26.61
CA LYS A 5 9.60 -32.52 26.32
C LYS A 5 9.62 -32.25 24.81
N ARG A 6 8.66 -32.83 24.08
CA ARG A 6 8.45 -32.48 22.67
C ARG A 6 7.98 -31.03 22.66
N TYR A 7 8.81 -30.12 22.13
CA TYR A 7 8.40 -28.75 21.89
C TYR A 7 7.19 -28.78 20.96
N ARG A 8 6.01 -28.43 21.49
CA ARG A 8 4.76 -28.41 20.74
C ARG A 8 4.65 -27.07 20.03
N GLY A 9 5.22 -26.97 18.84
CA GLY A 9 5.12 -25.76 18.04
C GLY A 9 5.78 -25.87 16.68
N HIS A 10 5.46 -24.93 15.81
CA HIS A 10 6.06 -24.77 14.50
C HIS A 10 6.93 -23.50 14.46
N PHE A 11 8.02 -23.58 13.70
CA PHE A 11 8.89 -22.45 13.43
C PHE A 11 8.29 -21.56 12.34
N CYS A 12 8.27 -20.25 12.58
CA CYS A 12 7.88 -19.25 11.58
C CYS A 12 9.12 -18.57 11.00
N LYS A 13 9.31 -18.61 9.68
CA LYS A 13 10.47 -17.98 9.00
C LYS A 13 10.45 -16.45 9.02
N VAL A 14 9.26 -15.84 9.07
CA VAL A 14 9.12 -14.37 9.00
C VAL A 14 9.44 -13.71 10.34
N CYS A 15 8.89 -14.24 11.44
CA CYS A 15 9.15 -13.69 12.78
C CYS A 15 10.23 -14.45 13.56
N ARG A 16 10.82 -15.50 12.96
CA ARG A 16 11.88 -16.36 13.52
C ARG A 16 11.60 -16.90 14.93
N LYS A 17 10.32 -17.13 15.26
CA LYS A 17 9.86 -17.64 16.56
C LYS A 17 9.22 -19.01 16.39
N ILE A 18 9.39 -19.87 17.40
CA ILE A 18 8.61 -21.09 17.56
C ILE A 18 7.28 -20.69 18.19
N LEU A 19 6.17 -20.99 17.52
CA LEU A 19 4.82 -20.65 17.97
C LEU A 19 3.96 -21.91 18.04
N ALA A 20 2.95 -21.88 18.91
CA ALA A 20 1.96 -22.95 19.01
C ALA A 20 1.23 -23.18 17.67
N ASN A 21 0.78 -24.42 17.44
CA ASN A 21 0.15 -24.84 16.19
C ASN A 21 -1.06 -23.98 15.81
N GLU A 22 -1.82 -23.48 16.79
CA GLU A 22 -3.00 -22.62 16.59
C GLU A 22 -2.67 -21.26 15.95
N LYS A 23 -1.42 -20.81 16.11
CA LYS A 23 -0.92 -19.56 15.50
C LYS A 23 -0.55 -19.73 14.04
N PHE A 24 -0.60 -20.96 13.50
CA PHE A 24 -0.47 -21.24 12.09
C PHE A 24 -1.83 -21.62 11.49
N SER A 25 -2.04 -21.25 10.22
CA SER A 25 -3.17 -21.77 9.43
C SER A 25 -2.74 -23.10 8.77
N GLY A 26 -3.67 -23.91 8.25
CA GLY A 26 -3.34 -25.11 7.47
C GLY A 26 -2.30 -24.81 6.38
N LYS A 27 -2.59 -23.85 5.50
CA LYS A 27 -1.66 -23.35 4.47
C LYS A 27 -0.40 -22.69 5.05
N GLY A 28 -0.51 -22.08 6.24
CA GLY A 28 0.60 -21.40 6.90
C GLY A 28 1.62 -22.36 7.53
N ARG A 29 1.21 -23.56 7.94
CA ARG A 29 2.10 -24.60 8.48
C ARG A 29 3.08 -25.07 7.41
N THR A 30 2.59 -25.41 6.22
CA THR A 30 3.43 -25.82 5.08
C THR A 30 4.38 -24.72 4.63
N ALA A 31 3.94 -23.46 4.65
CA ALA A 31 4.77 -22.33 4.28
C ALA A 31 5.77 -21.90 5.37
N HIS A 32 5.67 -22.46 6.59
CA HIS A 32 6.37 -21.99 7.79
C HIS A 32 6.10 -20.50 8.08
N ILE A 33 4.87 -20.04 7.90
CA ILE A 33 4.44 -18.65 8.16
C ILE A 33 3.23 -18.64 9.10
N CYS A 34 3.36 -17.95 10.23
CA CYS A 34 2.26 -17.82 11.19
C CYS A 34 1.16 -16.87 10.67
N LYS A 35 -0.06 -17.02 11.18
CA LYS A 35 -1.24 -16.22 10.78
C LYS A 35 -0.99 -14.71 10.85
N LYS A 36 -0.29 -14.24 11.90
CA LYS A 36 0.06 -12.82 12.06
C LYS A 36 0.96 -12.34 10.93
N CYS A 37 2.01 -13.09 10.61
CA CYS A 37 2.92 -12.77 9.51
C CYS A 37 2.22 -12.85 8.15
N THR A 38 1.36 -13.85 7.93
CA THR A 38 0.56 -13.93 6.70
C THR A 38 -0.34 -12.70 6.53
N ARG A 39 -1.02 -12.24 7.60
CA ARG A 39 -1.84 -11.02 7.56
C ARG A 39 -1.00 -9.79 7.23
N LYS A 40 0.17 -9.65 7.86
CA LYS A 40 1.10 -8.54 7.58
C LYS A 40 1.59 -8.54 6.12
N LEU A 41 1.97 -9.70 5.59
CA LEU A 41 2.39 -9.83 4.19
C LEU A 41 1.23 -9.48 3.23
N LYS A 42 0.01 -9.93 3.52
CA LYS A 42 -1.17 -9.57 2.73
C LYS A 42 -1.44 -8.07 2.73
N ALA A 43 -1.35 -7.43 3.89
CA ALA A 43 -1.52 -5.98 4.01
C ALA A 43 -0.49 -5.24 3.15
N ARG A 44 0.81 -5.55 3.32
CA ARG A 44 1.89 -4.99 2.51
C ARG A 44 1.68 -5.21 1.01
N LYS A 45 1.38 -6.44 0.60
CA LYS A 45 1.15 -6.75 -0.82
C LYS A 45 -0.03 -5.96 -1.39
N SER A 46 -1.09 -5.78 -0.61
CA SER A 46 -2.23 -4.97 -1.05
C SER A 46 -1.94 -3.46 -1.06
N GLU A 47 -1.00 -2.98 -0.26
CA GLU A 47 -0.48 -1.61 -0.36
C GLU A 47 0.32 -1.43 -1.64
N GLU A 48 1.24 -2.36 -1.93
CA GLU A 48 2.06 -2.36 -3.15
C GLU A 48 1.20 -2.39 -4.42
N ILE A 49 0.17 -3.25 -4.47
CA ILE A 49 -0.76 -3.31 -5.60
C ILE A 49 -1.53 -1.99 -5.75
N ALA A 50 -2.01 -1.39 -4.65
CA ALA A 50 -2.73 -0.13 -4.72
C ALA A 50 -1.85 1.01 -5.26
N ILE A 51 -0.59 1.08 -4.80
CA ILE A 51 0.40 2.05 -5.29
C ILE A 51 0.69 1.82 -6.78
N ALA A 52 0.86 0.57 -7.21
CA ALA A 52 1.07 0.27 -8.63
C ALA A 52 -0.13 0.70 -9.49
N CYS A 53 -1.37 0.49 -9.02
CA CYS A 53 -2.57 1.00 -9.69
C CYS A 53 -2.57 2.53 -9.77
N ILE A 54 -2.22 3.23 -8.69
CA ILE A 54 -2.13 4.70 -8.65
C ILE A 54 -1.16 5.21 -9.72
N TYR A 55 0.02 4.62 -9.84
CA TYR A 55 1.00 5.04 -10.85
C TYR A 55 0.63 4.62 -12.27
N SER A 56 -0.10 3.51 -12.46
CA SER A 56 -0.62 3.12 -13.77
C SER A 56 -1.46 4.22 -14.41
N VAL A 57 -2.14 5.03 -13.59
CA VAL A 57 -2.95 6.15 -14.05
C VAL A 57 -2.10 7.23 -14.74
N LEU A 58 -0.85 7.43 -14.34
CA LEU A 58 0.07 8.38 -14.98
C LEU A 58 0.38 8.01 -16.43
N SER A 59 0.22 6.75 -16.83
CA SER A 59 0.41 6.30 -18.21
C SER A 59 -0.80 6.59 -19.10
N HIS A 60 -1.94 6.97 -18.55
CA HIS A 60 -3.12 7.36 -19.32
C HIS A 60 -3.03 8.86 -19.66
N CYS A 61 -3.09 9.20 -20.95
CA CYS A 61 -2.99 10.59 -21.42
C CYS A 61 -4.08 11.52 -20.85
N ASN A 62 -5.21 10.96 -20.42
CA ASN A 62 -6.28 11.67 -19.72
C ASN A 62 -6.79 10.80 -18.56
N LEU A 63 -7.09 11.45 -17.44
CA LEU A 63 -7.65 10.78 -16.26
C LEU A 63 -9.08 10.31 -16.57
N SER A 64 -9.28 9.00 -16.77
CA SER A 64 -10.62 8.44 -17.00
C SER A 64 -11.52 8.71 -15.78
N ARG A 65 -12.86 8.71 -15.98
CA ARG A 65 -13.83 8.87 -14.89
C ARG A 65 -13.63 7.79 -13.82
N ASP A 66 -13.32 6.57 -14.24
CA ASP A 66 -13.06 5.44 -13.34
C ASP A 66 -11.74 5.61 -12.58
N ASP A 67 -10.68 6.08 -13.25
CA ASP A 67 -9.38 6.33 -12.62
C ASP A 67 -9.47 7.46 -11.58
N ARG A 68 -10.20 8.55 -11.91
CA ARG A 68 -10.47 9.63 -10.96
C ARG A 68 -11.19 9.12 -9.72
N LYS A 69 -12.27 8.36 -9.91
CA LYS A 69 -13.03 7.76 -8.80
C LYS A 69 -12.18 6.78 -7.97
N MET A 70 -11.31 6.02 -8.63
CA MET A 70 -10.36 5.13 -7.96
C MET A 70 -9.38 5.92 -7.08
N LEU A 71 -8.77 6.98 -7.62
CA LEU A 71 -7.86 7.85 -6.88
C LEU A 71 -8.55 8.51 -5.68
N GLU A 72 -9.75 9.08 -5.87
CA GLU A 72 -10.57 9.67 -4.80
C GLU A 72 -10.83 8.66 -3.67
N ASN A 73 -11.20 7.42 -4.00
CA ASN A 73 -11.37 6.36 -3.00
C ASN A 73 -10.06 6.06 -2.24
N TYR A 74 -8.91 6.10 -2.92
CA TYR A 74 -7.62 5.89 -2.26
C TYR A 74 -7.19 7.05 -1.34
N THR A 75 -7.65 8.27 -1.59
CA THR A 75 -7.39 9.41 -0.67
C THR A 75 -8.02 9.22 0.72
N HIS A 76 -9.07 8.41 0.83
CA HIS A 76 -9.75 8.11 2.11
C HIS A 76 -9.29 6.78 2.74
N SER A 77 -8.27 6.12 2.16
CA SER A 77 -7.78 4.83 2.66
C SER A 77 -7.09 4.96 4.02
N ARG A 78 -7.22 3.93 4.88
CA ARG A 78 -6.51 3.83 6.18
C ARG A 78 -4.99 3.72 6.06
N ARG A 79 -4.47 3.56 4.84
CA ARG A 79 -3.06 3.38 4.54
C ARG A 79 -2.46 4.71 4.12
N GLU A 80 -1.64 5.27 4.99
CA GLU A 80 -1.02 6.58 4.78
C GLU A 80 -0.27 6.67 3.46
N ARG A 81 0.60 5.69 3.15
CA ARG A 81 1.35 5.68 1.88
C ARG A 81 0.43 5.71 0.66
N VAL A 82 -0.62 4.88 0.64
CA VAL A 82 -1.56 4.82 -0.49
C VAL A 82 -2.30 6.16 -0.65
N ARG A 83 -2.71 6.77 0.47
CA ARG A 83 -3.39 8.07 0.48
C ARG A 83 -2.49 9.18 -0.05
N SER A 84 -1.25 9.27 0.45
CA SER A 84 -0.30 10.31 0.03
C SER A 84 0.00 10.22 -1.46
N GLU A 85 0.28 9.01 -1.98
CA GLU A 85 0.53 8.81 -3.41
C GLU A 85 -0.69 9.16 -4.28
N ALA A 86 -1.89 8.77 -3.84
CA ALA A 86 -3.12 9.09 -4.57
C ALA A 86 -3.37 10.61 -4.66
N LEU A 87 -3.10 11.35 -3.58
CA LEU A 87 -3.21 12.81 -3.56
C LEU A 87 -2.20 13.47 -4.50
N THR A 88 -0.94 13.04 -4.46
CA THR A 88 0.11 13.56 -5.35
C THR A 88 -0.27 13.36 -6.81
N VAL A 89 -0.69 12.14 -7.18
CA VAL A 89 -1.09 11.84 -8.56
C VAL A 89 -2.31 12.65 -8.97
N LEU A 90 -3.33 12.76 -8.11
CA LEU A 90 -4.52 13.56 -8.39
C LEU A 90 -4.18 15.04 -8.60
N ALA A 91 -3.27 15.60 -7.79
CA ALA A 91 -2.79 16.97 -7.92
C ALA A 91 -2.08 17.23 -9.26
N THR A 92 -1.30 16.27 -9.76
CA THR A 92 -0.63 16.35 -11.07
C THR A 92 -1.64 16.52 -12.21
N PHE A 93 -2.78 15.85 -12.14
CA PHE A 93 -3.84 15.96 -13.16
C PHE A 93 -4.77 17.15 -12.95
N THR A 94 -4.79 17.76 -11.76
CA THR A 94 -5.60 18.94 -11.45
C THR A 94 -4.80 20.22 -11.44
N ARG A 95 -3.70 20.32 -12.22
CA ARG A 95 -2.90 21.55 -12.31
C ARG A 95 -3.85 22.75 -12.38
N PRO A 96 -3.77 23.73 -11.46
CA PRO A 96 -4.21 25.05 -11.85
C PRO A 96 -3.36 25.39 -13.07
N THR A 97 -4.03 25.72 -14.18
CA THR A 97 -3.40 26.64 -15.13
C THR A 97 -2.83 27.79 -14.29
N PRO A 98 -1.59 28.24 -14.51
CA PRO A 98 -1.26 29.58 -14.04
C PRO A 98 -2.29 30.48 -14.74
N SER A 99 -3.35 30.85 -14.03
CA SER A 99 -4.06 32.08 -14.30
C SER A 99 -2.98 33.13 -14.10
N GLU A 100 -2.41 33.58 -15.22
CA GLU A 100 -2.01 34.96 -15.46
C GLU A 100 -1.94 35.74 -14.14
N GLU A 101 -0.84 35.56 -13.39
CA GLU A 101 -0.44 36.61 -12.50
C GLU A 101 0.08 37.67 -13.46
N ASP A 102 -0.76 38.68 -13.65
CA ASP A 102 -0.52 39.89 -14.41
C ASP A 102 0.91 40.37 -14.12
N GLU A 103 1.84 40.04 -15.01
CA GLU A 103 3.10 40.76 -15.16
C GLU A 103 2.73 42.13 -15.70
N ASP A 104 2.19 42.98 -14.83
CA ASP A 104 2.03 44.41 -15.00
C ASP A 104 3.45 44.96 -15.09
N PHE A 105 3.99 44.96 -16.30
CA PHE A 105 5.22 45.68 -16.65
C PHE A 105 4.86 47.16 -16.58
N PRO A 106 5.31 47.93 -15.56
CA PRO A 106 5.07 49.36 -15.58
C PRO A 106 5.85 49.96 -16.77
N ASP A 107 5.14 50.61 -17.68
CA ASP A 107 5.72 51.45 -18.73
C ASP A 107 6.69 52.45 -18.08
N ALA A 108 7.98 52.28 -18.35
CA ALA A 108 9.01 53.23 -17.98
C ALA A 108 9.26 54.17 -19.17
N ASP A 109 9.00 55.45 -18.90
CA ASP A 109 9.18 56.66 -19.73
C ASP A 109 10.56 56.77 -20.41
#